data_AF-A0A7C5TUP0-F1
#
_entry.id   AF-A0A7C5TUP0-F1
#
_cell.length_a   1.000
_cell.length_b   1.000
_cell.length_c   1.000
_cell.angle_alpha   90.00
_cell.angle_beta   90.00
_cell.angle_gamma   90.00
#
_symmetry.space_group_name_H-M   'P 1'
#
loop_
_entity.id
_entity.type
_entity.pdbx_description
1 polymer ?
#
loop_
_entity_poly.entity_id
_entity_poly.type
_entity_poly.pdbx_seq_one_letter_code
_entity_poly.pdbx_strand_id
1 'polypeptide(L)'
;LAKPEWAPDYGPATFVPSFGAVTIGARKFLVAYNVNLNVTDKRWANRVAFDVRERGRMVPGPDGKKVQQPGLLKAVRGVGWYIPEYGCAQVSMNLIDLDVTPVHVAFDACDERARARGMRVTGSELVGLVPRQAILDAGVHYLKRMGRSPGVPERDVVHTAVRTLGLEEVSEFDPSERVIEYILAPKRPLASMSLQEFADETSRDSAAPGGGSVAALAGALGASLAAMVANLAHPKGAYAAVRDELEEIAVEGQRLKQQLLDAIDEDTWSFERLMAANKVSGPGKAEAVREATLGAARVPLTVAEAGPRIAALCGRVAEIGMPASLSDAAVGAAMARASAVGAAMNVRINLQEMTGDAEAAELLERADRAVRETEEVAGRVVSEIWTRLGGS
;
A
#
# COMPACT_ATOMS: atom_id res chain seq x y z
N LEU A 1 -1.11 32.72 -33.06
CA LEU A 1 -0.69 33.90 -32.26
C LEU A 1 -1.37 35.20 -32.70
N ALA A 2 -1.60 35.47 -34.00
CA ALA A 2 -2.29 36.69 -34.45
C ALA A 2 -3.83 36.69 -34.28
N LYS A 3 -4.40 35.55 -33.88
CA LYS A 3 -5.83 35.35 -33.67
C LYS A 3 -6.15 35.48 -32.18
N PRO A 4 -7.07 36.38 -31.76
CA PRO A 4 -7.40 36.58 -30.35
C PRO A 4 -7.82 35.30 -29.63
N GLU A 5 -8.50 34.38 -30.32
CA GLU A 5 -8.95 33.09 -29.76
C GLU A 5 -7.80 32.08 -29.51
N TRP A 6 -6.58 32.38 -29.95
CA TRP A 6 -5.37 31.59 -29.73
C TRP A 6 -4.31 32.36 -28.91
N ALA A 7 -4.74 33.34 -28.12
CA ALA A 7 -3.87 34.01 -27.17
C ALA A 7 -3.37 33.00 -26.12
N PRO A 8 -2.08 32.98 -25.77
CA PRO A 8 -1.58 32.06 -24.75
C PRO A 8 -2.10 32.47 -23.37
N ASP A 9 -2.43 31.48 -22.53
CA ASP A 9 -2.83 31.74 -21.14
C ASP A 9 -1.70 32.38 -20.32
N TYR A 10 -0.44 32.13 -20.71
CA TYR A 10 0.74 32.70 -20.08
C TYR A 10 1.87 32.92 -21.08
N GLY A 11 2.69 33.94 -20.82
CA GLY A 11 3.84 34.31 -21.65
C GLY A 11 3.47 35.17 -22.87
N PRO A 12 4.49 35.71 -23.58
CA PRO A 12 4.26 36.60 -24.71
C PRO A 12 3.70 35.84 -25.92
N ALA A 13 2.75 36.46 -26.63
CA ALA A 13 2.22 35.96 -27.91
C ALA A 13 3.20 36.19 -29.08
N THR A 14 4.50 35.93 -28.86
CA THR A 14 5.58 36.14 -29.82
C THR A 14 6.06 34.81 -30.36
N PHE A 15 6.10 34.65 -31.68
CA PHE A 15 6.65 33.45 -32.29
C PHE A 15 8.18 33.45 -32.19
N VAL A 16 8.74 32.41 -31.58
CA VAL A 16 10.19 32.18 -31.54
C VAL A 16 10.49 30.98 -32.45
N PRO A 17 11.15 31.18 -33.61
CA PRO A 17 11.34 30.12 -34.61
C PRO A 17 12.06 28.86 -34.10
N SER A 18 12.94 29.00 -33.10
CA SER A 18 13.70 27.90 -32.51
C SER A 18 12.95 27.09 -31.44
N PHE A 19 11.80 27.56 -30.96
CA PHE A 19 11.16 27.02 -29.74
C PHE A 19 9.68 26.70 -29.91
N GLY A 20 8.94 27.48 -30.72
CA GLY A 20 7.49 27.31 -30.84
C GLY A 20 6.77 27.72 -29.55
N ALA A 21 5.94 26.83 -28.99
CA ALA A 21 5.16 27.06 -27.77
C ALA A 21 5.25 25.86 -26.82
N VAL A 22 5.14 26.12 -25.52
CA VAL A 22 5.08 25.08 -24.49
C VAL A 22 3.68 25.04 -23.90
N THR A 23 3.16 23.82 -23.71
CA THR A 23 1.89 23.60 -23.02
C THR A 23 2.18 22.88 -21.70
N ILE A 24 1.65 23.43 -20.61
CA ILE A 24 1.71 22.83 -19.27
C ILE A 24 0.28 22.47 -18.90
N GLY A 25 0.08 21.29 -18.31
CA GLY A 25 -1.23 20.86 -17.86
C GLY A 25 -1.11 19.79 -16.78
N ALA A 26 -2.16 19.66 -15.98
CA ALA A 26 -2.33 18.59 -15.01
C ALA A 26 -3.46 17.66 -15.46
N ARG A 27 -3.27 16.35 -15.27
CA ARG A 27 -4.25 15.32 -15.58
C ARG A 27 -4.12 14.17 -14.60
N LYS A 28 -5.17 13.35 -14.49
CA LYS A 28 -5.09 12.05 -13.80
C LYS A 28 -3.98 11.19 -14.40
N PHE A 29 -3.38 10.35 -13.57
CA PHE A 29 -2.35 9.43 -14.00
C PHE A 29 -2.95 8.45 -15.02
N LEU A 30 -2.28 8.30 -16.16
CA LEU A 30 -2.72 7.41 -17.23
C LEU A 30 -1.86 6.16 -17.24
N VAL A 31 -2.51 5.00 -17.31
CA VAL A 31 -1.85 3.71 -17.48
C VAL A 31 -2.10 3.20 -18.88
N ALA A 32 -1.01 2.93 -19.62
CA ALA A 32 -1.06 2.22 -20.88
C ALA A 32 -1.08 0.71 -20.58
N TYR A 33 -2.16 0.05 -20.97
CA TYR A 33 -2.46 -1.32 -20.59
C TYR A 33 -2.97 -2.12 -21.78
N ASN A 34 -2.28 -3.19 -22.12
CA ASN A 34 -2.61 -4.06 -23.25
C ASN A 34 -3.10 -5.41 -22.73
N VAL A 35 -4.18 -5.95 -23.31
CA VAL A 35 -4.65 -7.32 -23.00
C VAL A 35 -4.41 -8.22 -24.20
N ASN A 36 -3.68 -9.33 -23.98
CA ASN A 36 -3.23 -10.26 -25.00
C ASN A 36 -4.35 -11.25 -25.36
N LEU A 37 -4.58 -11.47 -26.66
CA LEU A 37 -5.54 -12.45 -27.16
C LEU A 37 -4.83 -13.56 -27.92
N ASN A 38 -5.37 -14.78 -27.87
CA ASN A 38 -4.87 -15.95 -28.60
C ASN A 38 -5.09 -15.93 -30.14
N VAL A 39 -5.13 -14.74 -30.75
CA VAL A 39 -5.44 -14.54 -32.18
C VAL A 39 -4.40 -13.61 -32.81
N THR A 40 -4.17 -13.73 -34.12
CA THR A 40 -3.25 -12.87 -34.87
C THR A 40 -3.98 -11.75 -35.65
N ASP A 41 -5.25 -11.94 -35.99
CA ASP A 41 -6.02 -10.91 -36.70
C ASP A 41 -6.51 -9.81 -35.73
N LYS A 42 -5.91 -8.61 -35.86
CA LYS A 42 -6.27 -7.42 -35.09
C LYS A 42 -7.74 -7.01 -35.18
N ARG A 43 -8.51 -7.47 -36.17
CA ARG A 43 -9.95 -7.19 -36.28
C ARG A 43 -10.71 -7.78 -35.09
N TRP A 44 -10.26 -8.91 -34.56
CA TRP A 44 -10.83 -9.51 -33.36
C TRP A 44 -10.54 -8.67 -32.12
N ALA A 45 -9.30 -8.23 -31.94
CA ALA A 45 -8.94 -7.31 -30.87
C ALA A 45 -9.72 -6.00 -30.95
N ASN A 46 -9.94 -5.46 -32.16
CA ASN A 46 -10.75 -4.25 -32.33
C ASN A 46 -12.21 -4.45 -31.92
N ARG A 47 -12.78 -5.64 -32.17
CA ARG A 47 -14.15 -5.96 -31.73
C ARG A 47 -14.26 -5.96 -30.20
N VAL A 48 -13.25 -6.44 -29.49
CA VAL A 48 -13.18 -6.37 -28.02
C VAL A 48 -12.95 -4.93 -27.55
N ALA A 49 -11.99 -4.23 -28.15
CA ALA A 49 -11.69 -2.82 -27.85
C ALA A 49 -12.93 -1.93 -27.97
N PHE A 50 -13.77 -2.16 -28.98
CA PHE A 50 -15.02 -1.44 -29.21
C PHE A 50 -16.12 -1.78 -28.19
N ASP A 51 -16.08 -2.93 -27.53
CA ASP A 51 -16.98 -3.22 -26.42
C ASP A 51 -16.52 -2.51 -25.15
N VAL A 52 -15.22 -2.51 -24.87
CA VAL A 52 -14.71 -2.04 -23.58
C VAL A 52 -14.48 -0.53 -23.53
N ARG A 53 -13.99 0.09 -24.60
CA ARG A 53 -13.65 1.53 -24.59
C ARG A 53 -14.90 2.40 -24.47
N GLU A 54 -14.80 3.51 -23.75
CA GLU A 54 -15.93 4.39 -23.45
C GLU A 54 -16.68 4.86 -24.70
N ARG A 55 -15.92 5.28 -25.73
CA ARG A 55 -16.51 5.73 -27.00
C ARG A 55 -17.34 4.63 -27.66
N GLY A 56 -17.01 3.36 -27.47
CA GLY A 56 -17.67 2.22 -28.09
C GLY A 56 -17.52 2.17 -29.62
N ARG A 57 -18.62 1.90 -30.32
CA ARG A 57 -18.69 1.67 -31.78
C ARG A 57 -19.82 2.44 -32.46
N MET A 58 -19.61 2.76 -33.74
CA MET A 58 -20.67 3.30 -34.59
C MET A 58 -21.51 2.14 -35.13
N VAL A 59 -22.82 2.17 -34.89
CA VAL A 59 -23.79 1.18 -35.39
C VAL A 59 -24.85 1.85 -36.26
N PRO A 60 -25.47 1.14 -37.22
CA PRO A 60 -26.63 1.66 -37.94
C PRO A 60 -27.76 1.99 -36.97
N GLY A 61 -28.27 3.22 -37.03
CA GLY A 61 -29.45 3.65 -36.31
C GLY A 61 -30.74 3.27 -37.04
N PRO A 62 -31.90 3.47 -36.39
CA PRO A 62 -33.21 3.16 -36.97
C PRO A 62 -33.50 3.91 -38.29
N ASP A 63 -32.85 5.06 -38.49
CA ASP A 63 -32.97 5.93 -39.68
C ASP A 63 -31.88 5.68 -40.73
N GLY A 64 -31.06 4.63 -40.56
CA GLY A 64 -29.93 4.32 -41.43
C GLY A 64 -28.70 5.22 -41.21
N LYS A 65 -28.78 6.26 -40.37
CA LYS A 65 -27.60 7.05 -39.98
C LYS A 65 -26.82 6.31 -38.90
N LYS A 66 -25.49 6.45 -38.92
CA LYS A 66 -24.66 5.82 -37.88
C LYS A 66 -24.83 6.56 -36.56
N VAL A 67 -25.20 5.82 -35.51
CA VAL A 67 -25.29 6.31 -34.14
C VAL A 67 -24.16 5.73 -33.30
N GLN A 68 -23.69 6.50 -32.32
CA GLN A 68 -22.64 6.06 -31.41
C GLN A 68 -23.26 5.18 -30.32
N GLN A 69 -22.90 3.90 -30.32
CA GLN A 69 -23.16 3.01 -29.19
C GLN A 69 -21.95 3.08 -28.26
N PRO A 70 -22.11 3.54 -27.00
CA PRO A 70 -21.02 3.59 -26.03
C PRO A 70 -20.56 2.18 -25.65
N GLY A 71 -19.31 2.06 -25.17
CA GLY A 71 -18.80 0.82 -24.60
C GLY A 71 -19.16 0.67 -23.13
N LEU A 72 -18.64 -0.40 -22.53
CA LEU A 72 -18.92 -0.82 -21.17
C LEU A 72 -18.21 0.04 -20.13
N LEU A 73 -16.95 0.40 -20.37
CA LEU A 73 -16.11 1.05 -19.37
C LEU A 73 -16.04 2.56 -19.60
N LYS A 74 -15.97 3.33 -18.52
CA LYS A 74 -15.77 4.77 -18.53
C LYS A 74 -14.29 5.11 -18.40
N ALA A 75 -13.84 6.24 -18.92
CA ALA A 75 -12.43 6.63 -18.85
C ALA A 75 -11.46 5.57 -19.44
N VAL A 76 -11.91 4.86 -20.48
CA VAL A 76 -11.09 3.91 -21.24
C VAL A 76 -11.08 4.30 -22.71
N ARG A 77 -9.88 4.45 -23.26
CA ARG A 77 -9.66 4.54 -24.71
C ARG A 77 -8.99 3.25 -25.15
N GLY A 78 -9.38 2.71 -26.30
CA GLY A 78 -8.77 1.46 -26.77
C GLY A 78 -8.91 1.21 -28.26
N VAL A 79 -8.01 0.36 -28.76
CA VAL A 79 -7.92 -0.09 -30.15
C VAL A 79 -7.35 -1.51 -30.19
N GLY A 80 -7.70 -2.28 -31.22
CA GLY A 80 -7.05 -3.57 -31.48
C GLY A 80 -5.77 -3.39 -32.29
N TRP A 81 -4.69 -3.98 -31.81
CA TRP A 81 -3.37 -3.94 -32.44
C TRP A 81 -2.81 -5.35 -32.61
N TYR A 82 -1.91 -5.57 -33.57
CA TYR A 82 -1.16 -6.81 -33.70
C TYR A 82 0.31 -6.50 -33.42
N ILE A 83 0.94 -7.25 -32.52
CA ILE A 83 2.36 -7.10 -32.20
C ILE A 83 3.11 -8.29 -32.80
N PRO A 84 3.84 -8.11 -33.92
CA PRO A 84 4.60 -9.16 -34.57
C PRO A 84 5.59 -9.86 -33.63
N GLU A 85 6.22 -9.11 -32.72
CA GLU A 85 7.23 -9.58 -31.78
C GLU A 85 6.67 -10.61 -30.80
N TYR A 86 5.39 -10.50 -30.45
CA TYR A 86 4.69 -11.42 -29.53
C TYR A 86 3.81 -12.44 -30.27
N GLY A 87 3.72 -12.34 -31.60
CA GLY A 87 2.90 -13.24 -32.41
C GLY A 87 1.41 -13.22 -32.08
N CYS A 88 0.91 -12.16 -31.44
CA CYS A 88 -0.48 -12.07 -30.98
C CYS A 88 -1.09 -10.67 -31.17
N ALA A 89 -2.42 -10.62 -31.21
CA ALA A 89 -3.18 -9.39 -31.20
C ALA A 89 -3.52 -8.98 -29.77
N GLN A 90 -3.47 -7.68 -29.52
CA GLN A 90 -3.76 -7.08 -28.22
C GLN A 90 -4.92 -6.10 -28.31
N VAL A 91 -5.70 -6.03 -27.24
CA VAL A 91 -6.57 -4.89 -26.95
C VAL A 91 -5.70 -3.85 -26.26
N SER A 92 -5.20 -2.87 -27.03
CA SER A 92 -4.36 -1.80 -26.49
C SER A 92 -5.24 -0.69 -25.93
N MET A 93 -5.04 -0.36 -24.66
CA MET A 93 -5.87 0.58 -23.92
C MET A 93 -5.05 1.65 -23.20
N ASN A 94 -5.66 2.83 -23.08
CA ASN A 94 -5.27 3.85 -22.12
C ASN A 94 -6.38 3.97 -21.08
N LEU A 95 -6.03 3.65 -19.83
CA LEU A 95 -6.87 3.91 -18.66
C LEU A 95 -6.56 5.33 -18.20
N ILE A 96 -7.48 6.26 -18.45
CA ILE A 96 -7.23 7.71 -18.24
C ILE A 96 -7.68 8.20 -16.87
N ASP A 97 -8.46 7.39 -16.16
CA ASP A 97 -8.86 7.61 -14.76
C ASP A 97 -9.02 6.25 -14.06
N LEU A 98 -8.07 5.90 -13.20
CA LEU A 98 -8.02 4.63 -12.49
C LEU A 98 -9.05 4.53 -11.36
N ASP A 99 -9.53 5.67 -10.85
CA ASP A 99 -10.58 5.71 -9.83
C ASP A 99 -11.93 5.28 -10.45
N VAL A 100 -12.08 5.50 -11.76
CA VAL A 100 -13.29 5.16 -12.52
C VAL A 100 -13.20 3.76 -13.11
N THR A 101 -12.08 3.42 -13.76
CA THR A 101 -11.85 2.07 -14.29
C THR A 101 -10.46 1.57 -13.86
N PRO A 102 -10.40 0.75 -12.80
CA PRO A 102 -9.18 0.07 -12.38
C PRO A 102 -8.68 -0.96 -13.39
N VAL A 103 -7.40 -1.34 -13.27
CA VAL A 103 -6.72 -2.29 -14.17
C VAL A 103 -7.44 -3.64 -14.23
N HIS A 104 -7.83 -4.19 -13.08
CA HIS A 104 -8.51 -5.48 -13.00
C HIS A 104 -9.91 -5.45 -13.65
N VAL A 105 -10.63 -4.33 -13.55
CA VAL A 105 -11.94 -4.16 -14.21
C VAL A 105 -11.78 -4.15 -15.74
N ALA A 106 -10.76 -3.45 -16.24
CA ALA A 106 -10.45 -3.44 -17.67
C ALA A 106 -10.07 -4.85 -18.18
N PHE A 107 -9.25 -5.58 -17.43
CA PHE A 107 -8.86 -6.95 -17.75
C PHE A 107 -10.06 -7.92 -17.76
N ASP A 108 -10.85 -7.96 -16.69
CA ASP A 108 -12.02 -8.83 -16.56
C ASP A 108 -13.04 -8.55 -17.68
N ALA A 109 -13.26 -7.27 -18.03
CA ALA A 109 -14.12 -6.90 -19.14
C ALA A 109 -13.58 -7.38 -20.50
N CYS A 110 -12.26 -7.28 -20.73
CA CYS A 110 -11.65 -7.83 -21.93
C CYS A 110 -11.79 -9.36 -22.00
N ASP A 111 -11.57 -10.08 -20.89
CA ASP A 111 -11.71 -11.54 -20.82
C ASP A 111 -13.15 -11.98 -21.11
N GLU A 112 -14.14 -11.34 -20.47
CA GLU A 112 -15.55 -11.62 -20.71
C GLU A 112 -15.93 -11.43 -22.19
N ARG A 113 -15.52 -10.30 -22.79
CA ARG A 113 -15.84 -9.98 -24.19
C ARG A 113 -15.06 -10.84 -25.19
N ALA A 114 -13.88 -11.31 -24.84
CA ALA A 114 -13.12 -12.26 -25.64
C ALA A 114 -13.79 -13.65 -25.61
N ARG A 115 -14.15 -14.15 -24.42
CA ARG A 115 -14.84 -15.44 -24.23
C ARG A 115 -16.19 -15.49 -24.93
N ALA A 116 -16.97 -14.40 -24.90
CA ALA A 116 -18.23 -14.28 -25.64
C ALA A 116 -18.08 -14.47 -27.17
N ARG A 117 -16.84 -14.49 -27.68
CA ARG A 117 -16.49 -14.68 -29.10
C ARG A 117 -15.65 -15.93 -29.34
N GLY A 118 -15.51 -16.82 -28.35
CA GLY A 118 -14.69 -18.03 -28.46
C GLY A 118 -13.17 -17.76 -28.46
N MET A 119 -12.73 -16.56 -28.09
CA MET A 119 -11.32 -16.24 -27.90
C MET A 119 -10.91 -16.41 -26.44
N ARG A 120 -9.60 -16.45 -26.20
CA ARG A 120 -9.01 -16.51 -24.87
C ARG A 120 -8.08 -15.31 -24.66
N VAL A 121 -8.21 -14.65 -23.51
CA VAL A 121 -7.16 -13.76 -23.00
C VAL A 121 -6.02 -14.61 -22.47
N THR A 122 -4.79 -14.37 -22.96
CA THR A 122 -3.60 -15.13 -22.54
C THR A 122 -2.82 -14.44 -21.43
N GLY A 123 -2.97 -13.13 -21.29
CA GLY A 123 -2.33 -12.32 -20.27
C GLY A 123 -2.50 -10.83 -20.59
N SER A 124 -1.63 -10.00 -20.04
CA SER A 124 -1.64 -8.57 -20.31
C SER A 124 -0.24 -7.99 -20.19
N GLU A 125 -0.13 -6.70 -20.46
CA GLU A 125 1.12 -5.96 -20.39
C GLU A 125 0.85 -4.53 -19.93
N LEU A 126 1.67 -4.07 -18.98
CA LEU A 126 1.72 -2.67 -18.58
C LEU A 126 2.88 -1.99 -19.30
N VAL A 127 2.57 -0.96 -20.09
CA VAL A 127 3.58 -0.20 -20.81
C VAL A 127 3.98 1.03 -20.00
N GLY A 128 5.21 1.03 -19.49
CA GLY A 128 5.74 2.12 -18.65
C GLY A 128 5.57 1.85 -17.16
N LEU A 129 5.22 2.89 -16.41
CA LEU A 129 5.11 2.84 -14.95
C LEU A 129 3.65 2.80 -14.50
N VAL A 130 3.40 2.20 -13.34
CA VAL A 130 2.08 2.05 -12.74
C VAL A 130 2.07 2.54 -11.29
N PRO A 131 1.01 3.22 -10.82
CA PRO A 131 0.86 3.52 -9.40
C PRO A 131 0.68 2.24 -8.58
N ARG A 132 1.31 2.17 -7.41
CA ARG A 132 1.21 1.06 -6.45
C ARG A 132 -0.23 0.69 -6.17
N GLN A 133 -1.07 1.68 -5.92
CA GLN A 133 -2.48 1.45 -5.58
C GLN A 133 -3.22 0.66 -6.67
N ALA A 134 -2.93 0.91 -7.96
CA ALA A 134 -3.60 0.20 -9.05
C ALA A 134 -3.30 -1.30 -9.08
N ILE A 135 -2.08 -1.69 -8.69
CA ILE A 135 -1.68 -3.10 -8.57
C ILE A 135 -2.26 -3.71 -7.30
N LEU A 136 -2.25 -2.98 -6.18
CA LEU A 136 -2.85 -3.46 -4.93
C LEU A 136 -4.35 -3.68 -5.05
N ASP A 137 -5.08 -2.75 -5.67
CA ASP A 137 -6.53 -2.90 -5.91
C ASP A 137 -6.84 -4.15 -6.72
N ALA A 138 -6.02 -4.43 -7.75
CA ALA A 138 -6.14 -5.66 -8.52
C ALA A 138 -5.86 -6.91 -7.68
N GLY A 139 -4.81 -6.91 -6.86
CA GLY A 139 -4.47 -8.04 -6.01
C GLY A 139 -5.55 -8.31 -4.95
N VAL A 140 -6.05 -7.25 -4.30
CA VAL A 140 -7.15 -7.31 -3.33
C VAL A 140 -8.42 -7.86 -3.98
N HIS A 141 -8.80 -7.35 -5.15
CA HIS A 141 -9.95 -7.83 -5.91
C HIS A 141 -9.88 -9.35 -6.17
N TYR A 142 -8.74 -9.83 -6.67
CA TYR A 142 -8.58 -11.25 -6.99
C TYR A 142 -8.45 -12.15 -5.76
N LEU A 143 -7.79 -11.69 -4.68
CA LEU A 143 -7.77 -12.42 -3.40
C LEU A 143 -9.19 -12.64 -2.87
N LYS A 144 -10.01 -11.59 -2.85
CA LYS A 144 -11.42 -11.68 -2.43
C LYS A 144 -12.21 -12.62 -3.34
N ARG A 145 -12.03 -12.54 -4.66
CA ARG A 145 -12.67 -13.46 -5.62
C ARG A 145 -12.28 -14.92 -5.40
N MET A 146 -11.08 -15.19 -4.87
CA MET A 146 -10.61 -16.53 -4.48
C MET A 146 -11.06 -16.96 -3.07
N GLY A 147 -11.86 -16.15 -2.37
CA GLY A 147 -12.26 -16.41 -0.99
C GLY A 147 -11.09 -16.33 0.00
N ARG A 148 -10.09 -15.50 -0.30
CA ARG A 148 -8.89 -15.27 0.52
C ARG A 148 -8.89 -13.84 1.04
N SER A 149 -8.41 -13.68 2.27
CA SER A 149 -8.24 -12.36 2.87
C SER A 149 -7.14 -11.58 2.16
N PRO A 150 -7.34 -10.29 1.85
CA PRO A 150 -6.28 -9.37 1.41
C PRO A 150 -5.32 -8.96 2.53
N GLY A 151 -5.58 -9.35 3.79
CA GLY A 151 -4.73 -9.07 4.95
C GLY A 151 -3.44 -9.90 5.00
N VAL A 152 -2.72 -9.98 3.88
CA VAL A 152 -1.45 -10.68 3.70
C VAL A 152 -0.32 -9.68 3.39
N PRO A 153 0.96 -10.06 3.46
CA PRO A 153 2.05 -9.19 3.05
C PRO A 153 1.83 -8.60 1.66
N GLU A 154 2.17 -7.32 1.49
CA GLU A 154 1.94 -6.58 0.24
C GLU A 154 2.52 -7.28 -1.00
N ARG A 155 3.72 -7.87 -0.85
CA ARG A 155 4.35 -8.66 -1.93
C ARG A 155 3.46 -9.81 -2.42
N ASP A 156 2.64 -10.40 -1.55
CA ASP A 156 1.75 -11.52 -1.89
C ASP A 156 0.47 -11.00 -2.61
N VAL A 157 0.01 -9.80 -2.23
CA VAL A 157 -1.06 -9.06 -2.94
C VAL A 157 -0.61 -8.71 -4.35
N VAL A 158 0.59 -8.13 -4.49
CA VAL A 158 1.20 -7.80 -5.78
C VAL A 158 1.40 -9.06 -6.61
N HIS A 159 1.97 -10.12 -6.03
CA HIS A 159 2.14 -11.41 -6.71
C HIS A 159 0.81 -11.92 -7.27
N THR A 160 -0.26 -11.86 -6.48
CA THR A 160 -1.60 -12.26 -6.93
C THR A 160 -2.08 -11.43 -8.12
N ALA A 161 -1.88 -10.11 -8.08
CA ALA A 161 -2.22 -9.21 -9.18
C ALA A 161 -1.44 -9.56 -10.47
N VAL A 162 -0.12 -9.65 -10.37
CA VAL A 162 0.79 -9.96 -11.50
C VAL A 162 0.41 -11.28 -12.16
N ARG A 163 0.21 -12.33 -11.36
CA ARG A 163 -0.13 -13.67 -11.86
C ARG A 163 -1.52 -13.72 -12.47
N THR A 164 -2.52 -13.07 -11.86
CA THR A 164 -3.91 -13.15 -12.34
C THR A 164 -4.13 -12.32 -13.60
N LEU A 165 -3.51 -11.14 -13.68
CA LEU A 165 -3.54 -10.30 -14.87
C LEU A 165 -2.64 -10.86 -15.99
N GLY A 166 -1.72 -11.77 -15.67
CA GLY A 166 -0.73 -12.29 -16.62
C GLY A 166 0.19 -11.20 -17.15
N LEU A 167 0.66 -10.30 -16.27
CA LEU A 167 1.51 -9.15 -16.64
C LEU A 167 2.86 -9.56 -17.24
N GLU A 168 3.28 -10.80 -17.01
CA GLU A 168 4.56 -11.37 -17.45
C GLU A 168 4.45 -12.19 -18.75
N GLU A 169 3.27 -12.22 -19.39
CA GLU A 169 3.00 -13.16 -20.49
C GLU A 169 3.84 -12.87 -21.75
N VAL A 170 4.11 -11.60 -22.03
CA VAL A 170 4.82 -11.16 -23.26
C VAL A 170 6.11 -10.41 -22.99
N SER A 171 6.28 -9.89 -21.77
CA SER A 171 7.45 -9.13 -21.34
C SER A 171 7.65 -9.28 -19.83
N GLU A 172 8.87 -9.10 -19.35
CA GLU A 172 9.19 -9.18 -17.92
C GLU A 172 8.53 -8.03 -17.14
N PHE A 173 7.96 -8.36 -15.98
CA PHE A 173 7.36 -7.40 -15.06
C PHE A 173 8.05 -7.50 -13.69
N ASP A 174 9.09 -6.69 -13.47
CA ASP A 174 9.65 -6.48 -12.14
C ASP A 174 8.89 -5.35 -11.42
N PRO A 175 8.13 -5.62 -10.34
CA PRO A 175 7.44 -4.58 -9.60
C PRO A 175 8.38 -3.48 -9.08
N SER A 176 9.63 -3.79 -8.76
CA SER A 176 10.61 -2.82 -8.25
C SER A 176 11.04 -1.79 -9.29
N GLU A 177 10.88 -2.10 -10.58
CA GLU A 177 11.20 -1.21 -11.70
C GLU A 177 9.96 -0.61 -12.39
N ARG A 178 8.76 -1.15 -12.09
CA ARG A 178 7.50 -0.76 -12.76
C ARG A 178 6.56 0.01 -11.84
N VAL A 179 6.59 -0.22 -10.54
CA VAL A 179 5.73 0.45 -9.56
C VAL A 179 6.40 1.74 -9.09
N ILE A 180 5.75 2.88 -9.32
CA ILE A 180 6.32 4.22 -9.09
C ILE A 180 6.79 4.38 -7.64
N GLU A 181 5.94 4.02 -6.69
CA GLU A 181 6.21 4.19 -5.27
C GLU A 181 7.31 3.25 -4.76
N TYR A 182 7.56 2.12 -5.43
CA TYR A 182 8.70 1.25 -5.10
C TYR A 182 10.01 1.84 -5.61
N ILE A 183 10.00 2.41 -6.82
CA ILE A 183 11.16 3.09 -7.41
C ILE A 183 11.56 4.31 -6.56
N LEU A 184 10.56 5.03 -6.03
CA LEU A 184 10.76 6.23 -5.22
C LEU A 184 10.97 5.93 -3.72
N ALA A 185 10.75 4.70 -3.27
CA ALA A 185 10.87 4.36 -1.85
C ALA A 185 12.31 4.56 -1.36
N PRO A 186 12.52 5.19 -0.19
CA PRO A 186 13.84 5.28 0.40
C PRO A 186 14.33 3.88 0.77
N LYS A 187 15.66 3.67 0.67
CA LYS A 187 16.29 2.44 1.16
C LYS A 187 16.08 2.32 2.67
N ARG A 188 15.89 1.09 3.15
CA ARG A 188 15.59 0.79 4.55
C ARG A 188 16.65 -0.12 5.15
N PRO A 189 17.85 0.42 5.42
CA PRO A 189 19.02 -0.38 5.77
C PRO A 189 18.78 -1.24 7.02
N LEU A 190 18.05 -0.75 8.03
CA LEU A 190 17.80 -1.49 9.26
C LEU A 190 16.65 -2.48 9.12
N ALA A 191 15.48 -2.04 8.61
CA ALA A 191 14.33 -2.94 8.46
C ALA A 191 14.54 -4.05 7.43
N SER A 192 15.54 -3.92 6.54
CA SER A 192 15.89 -4.94 5.55
C SER A 192 16.92 -5.98 6.03
N MET A 193 17.51 -5.80 7.22
CA MET A 193 18.48 -6.76 7.78
C MET A 193 17.83 -8.13 8.00
N SER A 194 18.64 -9.19 7.90
CA SER A 194 18.23 -10.47 8.47
C SER A 194 18.12 -10.35 10.00
N LEU A 195 17.33 -11.24 10.62
CA LEU A 195 17.16 -11.24 12.08
C LEU A 195 18.48 -11.41 12.83
N GLN A 196 19.41 -12.19 12.27
CA GLN A 196 20.74 -12.38 12.84
C GLN A 196 21.56 -11.09 12.77
N GLU A 197 21.60 -10.45 11.60
CA GLU A 197 22.31 -9.17 11.43
C GLU A 197 21.72 -8.07 12.31
N PHE A 198 20.39 -7.98 12.41
CA PHE A 198 19.72 -6.98 13.25
C PHE A 198 20.07 -7.18 14.74
N ALA A 199 20.06 -8.42 15.22
CA ALA A 199 20.42 -8.75 16.59
C ALA A 199 21.92 -8.50 16.87
N ASP A 200 22.79 -8.93 15.97
CA ASP A 200 24.23 -8.67 16.06
C ASP A 200 24.51 -7.16 16.07
N GLU A 201 23.88 -6.39 15.18
CA GLU A 201 24.06 -4.94 15.08
C GLU A 201 23.53 -4.20 16.31
N THR A 202 22.37 -4.60 16.84
CA THR A 202 21.82 -4.04 18.10
C THR A 202 22.76 -4.26 19.29
N SER A 203 23.57 -5.32 19.25
CA SER A 203 24.51 -5.68 20.32
C SER A 203 25.92 -5.08 20.17
N ARG A 204 26.16 -4.27 19.13
CA ARG A 204 27.44 -3.61 18.88
C ARG A 204 27.51 -2.22 19.49
N ASP A 205 28.70 -1.64 19.46
CA ASP A 205 28.94 -0.23 19.75
C ASP A 205 28.49 0.65 18.56
N SER A 206 27.19 0.55 18.21
CA SER A 206 26.54 1.34 17.16
C SER A 206 25.42 2.18 17.76
N ALA A 207 25.13 3.34 17.14
CA ALA A 207 24.07 4.22 17.62
C ALA A 207 22.66 3.75 17.20
N ALA A 208 22.55 2.86 16.21
CA ALA A 208 21.32 2.27 15.71
C ALA A 208 21.59 0.89 15.08
N PRO A 209 20.66 -0.07 15.15
CA PRO A 209 19.34 0.02 15.75
C PRO A 209 19.38 0.03 17.29
N GLY A 210 18.56 0.90 17.90
CA GLY A 210 18.49 1.07 19.36
C GLY A 210 17.20 0.54 19.97
N GLY A 211 16.91 0.94 21.22
CA GLY A 211 15.70 0.53 21.94
C GLY A 211 14.39 0.90 21.23
N GLY A 212 14.35 2.04 20.54
CA GLY A 212 13.21 2.46 19.71
C GLY A 212 12.95 1.50 18.55
N SER A 213 14.00 1.12 17.81
CA SER A 213 13.94 0.13 16.73
C SER A 213 13.46 -1.24 17.22
N VAL A 214 13.95 -1.70 18.37
CA VAL A 214 13.51 -2.98 18.98
C VAL A 214 12.04 -2.91 19.43
N ALA A 215 11.61 -1.79 20.02
CA ALA A 215 10.20 -1.59 20.40
C ALA A 215 9.27 -1.59 19.17
N ALA A 216 9.70 -0.96 18.07
CA ALA A 216 8.97 -0.98 16.81
C ALA A 216 8.88 -2.39 16.23
N LEU A 217 9.99 -3.15 16.21
CA LEU A 217 10.02 -4.55 15.77
C LEU A 217 9.10 -5.44 16.63
N ALA A 218 9.12 -5.29 17.96
CA ALA A 218 8.22 -6.02 18.85
C ALA A 218 6.74 -5.78 18.48
N GLY A 219 6.36 -4.52 18.28
CA GLY A 219 5.01 -4.16 17.85
C GLY A 219 4.66 -4.75 16.48
N ALA A 220 5.58 -4.70 15.51
CA ALA A 220 5.39 -5.27 14.18
C ALA A 220 5.15 -6.79 14.23
N LEU A 221 5.88 -7.50 15.09
CA LEU A 221 5.69 -8.93 15.33
C LEU A 221 4.34 -9.21 16.03
N GLY A 222 3.93 -8.39 16.99
CA GLY A 222 2.62 -8.50 17.63
C GLY A 222 1.46 -8.33 16.64
N ALA A 223 1.53 -7.30 15.79
CA ALA A 223 0.55 -7.08 14.72
C ALA A 223 0.55 -8.22 13.68
N SER A 224 1.72 -8.76 13.37
CA SER A 224 1.88 -9.91 12.46
C SER A 224 1.21 -11.17 13.01
N LEU A 225 1.32 -11.43 14.32
CA LEU A 225 0.64 -12.56 14.97
C LEU A 225 -0.87 -12.40 14.91
N ALA A 226 -1.41 -11.21 15.21
CA ALA A 226 -2.85 -10.96 15.07
C ALA A 226 -3.35 -11.24 13.64
N ALA A 227 -2.63 -10.73 12.63
CA ALA A 227 -2.96 -10.99 11.22
C ALA A 227 -2.83 -12.48 10.85
N MET A 228 -1.81 -13.18 11.37
CA MET A 228 -1.63 -14.61 11.14
C MET A 228 -2.80 -15.43 11.69
N VAL A 229 -3.18 -15.21 12.96
CA VAL A 229 -4.30 -15.93 13.59
C VAL A 229 -5.59 -15.72 12.80
N ALA A 230 -5.85 -14.48 12.37
CA ALA A 230 -7.00 -14.16 11.56
C ALA A 230 -7.00 -14.91 10.21
N ASN A 231 -5.85 -14.93 9.51
CA ASN A 231 -5.69 -15.62 8.23
C ASN A 231 -5.78 -17.15 8.34
N LEU A 232 -5.37 -17.76 9.45
CA LEU A 232 -5.52 -19.20 9.69
C LEU A 232 -6.99 -19.63 9.79
N ALA A 233 -7.84 -18.78 10.36
CA ALA A 233 -9.27 -19.03 10.54
C ALA A 233 -10.08 -18.69 9.27
N HIS A 234 -9.79 -17.55 8.63
CA HIS A 234 -10.57 -16.98 7.52
C HIS A 234 -11.05 -17.97 6.42
N PRO A 235 -10.20 -18.84 5.83
CA PRO A 235 -10.62 -19.71 4.73
C PRO A 235 -11.47 -20.91 5.18
N LYS A 236 -11.59 -21.16 6.48
CA LYS A 236 -12.26 -22.36 7.01
C LYS A 236 -13.78 -22.14 7.08
N GLY A 237 -14.54 -23.15 6.67
CA GLY A 237 -16.01 -23.08 6.68
C GLY A 237 -16.62 -22.85 8.07
N ALA A 238 -15.98 -23.36 9.12
CA ALA A 238 -16.43 -23.18 10.51
C ALA A 238 -16.44 -21.71 10.99
N TYR A 239 -15.71 -20.82 10.30
CA TYR A 239 -15.57 -19.41 10.67
C TYR A 239 -16.28 -18.48 9.67
N ALA A 240 -17.18 -19.02 8.83
CA ALA A 240 -17.87 -18.23 7.81
C ALA A 240 -18.68 -17.05 8.38
N ALA A 241 -19.25 -17.20 9.58
CA ALA A 241 -20.04 -16.15 10.24
C ALA A 241 -19.21 -14.95 10.72
N VAL A 242 -17.89 -15.11 10.88
CA VAL A 242 -16.95 -14.07 11.34
C VAL A 242 -15.89 -13.77 10.27
N ARG A 243 -16.10 -14.19 9.02
CA ARG A 243 -15.09 -14.10 7.97
C ARG A 243 -14.69 -12.66 7.66
N ASP A 244 -15.67 -11.77 7.54
CA ASP A 244 -15.42 -10.35 7.23
C ASP A 244 -14.65 -9.68 8.37
N GLU A 245 -14.99 -10.01 9.62
CA GLU A 245 -14.28 -9.51 10.80
C GLU A 245 -12.82 -10.03 10.88
N LEU A 246 -12.59 -11.31 10.53
CA LEU A 246 -11.23 -11.85 10.42
C LEU A 246 -10.44 -11.16 9.30
N GLU A 247 -11.08 -10.83 8.18
CA GLU A 247 -10.46 -10.05 7.11
C GLU A 247 -10.05 -8.65 7.61
N GLU A 248 -10.95 -7.93 8.27
CA GLU A 248 -10.67 -6.60 8.83
C GLU A 248 -9.49 -6.61 9.81
N ILE A 249 -9.45 -7.60 10.72
CA ILE A 249 -8.32 -7.77 11.65
C ILE A 249 -7.02 -8.06 10.90
N ALA A 250 -7.06 -8.93 9.88
CA ALA A 250 -5.87 -9.26 9.11
C ALA A 250 -5.32 -8.03 8.35
N VAL A 251 -6.20 -7.23 7.75
CA VAL A 251 -5.84 -6.00 7.03
C VAL A 251 -5.24 -4.97 8.00
N GLU A 252 -5.89 -4.74 9.13
CA GLU A 252 -5.38 -3.78 10.13
C GLU A 252 -4.05 -4.25 10.74
N GLY A 253 -3.90 -5.56 10.99
CA GLY A 253 -2.64 -6.15 11.43
C GLY A 253 -1.50 -5.94 10.43
N GLN A 254 -1.75 -6.10 9.12
CA GLN A 254 -0.74 -5.79 8.09
C GLN A 254 -0.41 -4.30 8.05
N ARG A 255 -1.41 -3.42 8.20
CA ARG A 255 -1.23 -1.97 8.21
C ARG A 255 -0.34 -1.53 9.39
N LEU A 256 -0.66 -1.99 10.60
CA LEU A 256 0.11 -1.71 11.80
C LEU A 256 1.52 -2.30 11.70
N LYS A 257 1.65 -3.54 11.23
CA LYS A 257 2.96 -4.16 10.98
C LYS A 257 3.82 -3.28 10.07
N GLN A 258 3.30 -2.87 8.91
CA GLN A 258 4.07 -2.07 7.98
C GLN A 258 4.44 -0.71 8.59
N GLN A 259 3.49 -0.01 9.21
CA GLN A 259 3.72 1.25 9.93
C GLN A 259 4.86 1.14 10.96
N LEU A 260 4.98 0.02 11.66
CA LEU A 260 5.99 -0.21 12.69
C LEU A 260 7.34 -0.59 12.09
N LEU A 261 7.37 -1.35 11.00
CA LEU A 261 8.60 -1.59 10.24
C LEU A 261 9.15 -0.30 9.63
N ASP A 262 8.27 0.60 9.16
CA ASP A 262 8.64 1.94 8.70
C ASP A 262 9.31 2.78 9.80
N ALA A 263 8.81 2.65 11.04
CA ALA A 263 9.34 3.39 12.18
C ALA A 263 10.77 3.01 12.58
N ILE A 264 11.25 1.81 12.20
CA ILE A 264 12.62 1.35 12.51
C ILE A 264 13.68 2.26 11.89
N ASP A 265 13.54 2.58 10.60
CA ASP A 265 14.47 3.47 9.88
C ASP A 265 14.14 4.95 10.12
N GLU A 266 12.85 5.29 10.32
CA GLU A 266 12.42 6.67 10.58
C GLU A 266 13.02 7.24 11.88
N ASP A 267 13.29 6.40 12.88
CA ASP A 267 14.00 6.78 14.11
C ASP A 267 15.42 7.28 13.79
N THR A 268 16.13 6.55 12.93
CA THR A 268 17.49 6.92 12.49
C THR A 268 17.46 8.22 11.68
N TRP A 269 16.52 8.38 10.75
CA TRP A 269 16.40 9.61 9.97
C TRP A 269 15.99 10.82 10.82
N SER A 270 15.18 10.61 11.86
CA SER A 270 14.81 11.68 12.78
C SER A 270 15.99 12.14 13.63
N PHE A 271 16.86 11.21 14.05
CA PHE A 271 18.12 11.56 14.71
C PHE A 271 19.04 12.38 13.80
N GLU A 272 19.17 12.02 12.53
CA GLU A 272 19.95 12.80 11.55
C GLU A 272 19.41 14.23 11.38
N ARG A 273 18.08 14.39 11.35
CA ARG A 273 17.43 15.72 11.30
C ARG A 273 17.73 16.55 12.54
N LEU A 274 17.73 15.95 13.72
CA LEU A 274 18.11 16.62 14.97
C LEU A 274 19.58 17.06 14.96
N MET A 275 20.47 16.19 14.48
CA MET A 275 21.89 16.52 14.31
C MET A 275 22.11 17.66 13.29
N ALA A 276 21.31 17.70 12.23
CA ALA A 276 21.34 18.80 11.27
C ALA A 276 20.82 20.11 11.87
N ALA A 277 19.72 20.06 12.64
CA ALA A 277 19.17 21.22 13.34
C ALA A 277 20.18 21.84 14.32
N ASN A 278 20.95 21.01 15.03
CA ASN A 278 22.00 21.46 15.95
C ASN A 278 23.13 22.24 15.27
N LYS A 279 23.34 22.03 13.96
CA LYS A 279 24.34 22.75 13.14
C LYS A 279 23.82 24.09 12.59
N VAL A 280 22.51 24.35 12.65
CA VAL A 280 21.93 25.64 12.24
C VAL A 280 22.52 26.76 13.10
N SER A 281 22.84 27.89 12.46
CA SER A 281 23.39 29.07 13.11
C SER A 281 22.44 30.25 12.97
N GLY A 282 22.48 31.18 13.94
CA GLY A 282 21.65 32.38 13.94
C GLY A 282 20.28 32.21 14.62
N PRO A 283 19.38 33.19 14.47
CA PRO A 283 18.15 33.31 15.28
C PRO A 283 17.15 32.15 15.10
N GLY A 284 17.18 31.44 13.97
CA GLY A 284 16.31 30.28 13.71
C GLY A 284 16.76 28.97 14.36
N LYS A 285 17.92 28.94 15.04
CA LYS A 285 18.46 27.70 15.62
C LYS A 285 17.53 27.09 16.67
N ALA A 286 17.01 27.90 17.59
CA ALA A 286 16.18 27.40 18.69
C ALA A 286 14.89 26.74 18.18
N GLU A 287 14.23 27.37 17.21
CA GLU A 287 13.03 26.83 16.56
C GLU A 287 13.34 25.56 15.76
N ALA A 288 14.43 25.53 14.99
CA ALA A 288 14.85 24.35 14.24
C ALA A 288 15.14 23.15 15.17
N VAL A 289 15.82 23.36 16.29
CA VAL A 289 16.11 22.31 17.29
C VAL A 289 14.82 21.85 17.97
N ARG A 290 13.93 22.78 18.33
CA ARG A 290 12.62 22.44 18.91
C ARG A 290 11.82 21.54 17.97
N GLU A 291 11.65 21.94 16.71
CA GLU A 291 10.88 21.17 15.73
C GLU A 291 11.49 19.80 15.44
N ALA A 292 12.83 19.72 15.33
CA ALA A 292 13.51 18.44 15.13
C ALA A 292 13.37 17.52 16.35
N THR A 293 13.38 18.05 17.57
CA THR A 293 13.21 17.28 18.81
C THR A 293 11.79 16.73 18.91
N LEU A 294 10.78 17.55 18.62
CA LEU A 294 9.38 17.11 18.54
C LEU A 294 9.19 16.07 17.43
N GLY A 295 9.79 16.28 16.26
CA GLY A 295 9.80 15.31 15.17
C GLY A 295 10.36 13.94 15.61
N ALA A 296 11.51 13.94 16.29
CA ALA A 296 12.12 12.73 16.83
C ALA A 296 11.28 12.06 17.92
N ALA A 297 10.50 12.80 18.70
CA ALA A 297 9.59 12.22 19.69
C ALA A 297 8.29 11.66 19.08
N ARG A 298 7.82 12.20 17.94
CA ARG A 298 6.59 11.74 17.27
C ARG A 298 6.72 10.33 16.67
N VAL A 299 7.93 9.90 16.28
CA VAL A 299 8.19 8.55 15.76
C VAL A 299 7.92 7.47 16.82
N PRO A 300 8.59 7.45 17.99
CA PRO A 300 8.30 6.49 19.04
C PRO A 300 6.90 6.70 19.64
N LEU A 301 6.33 7.91 19.63
CA LEU A 301 4.92 8.08 20.04
C LEU A 301 3.97 7.29 19.14
N THR A 302 4.20 7.33 17.83
CA THR A 302 3.42 6.56 16.85
C THR A 302 3.52 5.05 17.12
N VAL A 303 4.70 4.56 17.51
CA VAL A 303 4.91 3.17 17.92
C VAL A 303 4.14 2.85 19.21
N ALA A 304 4.20 3.73 20.22
CA ALA A 304 3.47 3.55 21.47
C ALA A 304 1.95 3.50 21.25
N GLU A 305 1.40 4.40 20.45
CA GLU A 305 -0.03 4.48 20.12
C GLU A 305 -0.53 3.33 19.22
N ALA A 306 0.36 2.50 18.69
CA ALA A 306 -0.03 1.24 18.05
C ALA A 306 -0.35 0.15 19.08
N GLY A 307 0.25 0.20 20.28
CA GLY A 307 0.13 -0.80 21.34
C GLY A 307 -1.32 -1.20 21.67
N PRO A 308 -2.23 -0.25 22.01
CA PRO A 308 -3.59 -0.60 22.42
C PRO A 308 -4.36 -1.28 21.28
N ARG A 309 -4.14 -0.83 20.03
CA ARG A 309 -4.76 -1.40 18.84
C ARG A 309 -4.29 -2.83 18.60
N ILE A 310 -2.98 -3.09 18.68
CA ILE A 310 -2.44 -4.45 18.51
C ILE A 310 -2.98 -5.39 19.60
N ALA A 311 -2.98 -4.95 20.85
CA ALA A 311 -3.50 -5.74 21.97
C ALA A 311 -5.00 -6.05 21.78
N ALA A 312 -5.79 -5.09 21.32
CA ALA A 312 -7.21 -5.29 21.01
C ALA A 312 -7.43 -6.30 19.87
N LEU A 313 -6.65 -6.21 18.78
CA LEU A 313 -6.71 -7.20 17.70
C LEU A 313 -6.36 -8.60 18.20
N CYS A 314 -5.33 -8.73 19.02
CA CYS A 314 -4.92 -10.00 19.63
C CYS A 314 -6.04 -10.59 20.52
N GLY A 315 -6.66 -9.76 21.35
CA GLY A 315 -7.82 -10.17 22.15
C GLY A 315 -8.97 -10.66 21.26
N ARG A 316 -9.27 -9.91 20.20
CA ARG A 316 -10.38 -10.27 19.33
C ARG A 316 -10.14 -11.58 18.60
N VAL A 317 -8.96 -11.81 18.02
CA VAL A 317 -8.65 -13.09 17.37
C VAL A 317 -8.57 -14.26 18.36
N ALA A 318 -8.30 -14.03 19.64
CA ALA A 318 -8.40 -15.07 20.67
C ALA A 318 -9.85 -15.49 20.94
N GLU A 319 -10.82 -14.59 20.76
CA GLU A 319 -12.24 -14.86 20.94
C GLU A 319 -12.85 -15.59 19.72
N ILE A 320 -12.59 -15.09 18.52
CA ILE A 320 -13.26 -15.57 17.28
C ILE A 320 -12.41 -16.49 16.42
N GLY A 321 -11.10 -16.53 16.67
CA GLY A 321 -10.14 -17.31 15.89
C GLY A 321 -10.06 -18.76 16.35
N MET A 322 -9.04 -19.45 15.84
CA MET A 322 -8.82 -20.85 16.15
C MET A 322 -8.31 -21.03 17.58
N PRO A 323 -8.88 -21.96 18.39
CA PRO A 323 -8.37 -22.27 19.72
C PRO A 323 -6.90 -22.70 19.75
N ALA A 324 -6.43 -23.36 18.68
CA ALA A 324 -5.04 -23.77 18.53
C ALA A 324 -4.04 -22.60 18.39
N SER A 325 -4.53 -21.38 18.19
CA SER A 325 -3.73 -20.17 18.01
C SER A 325 -3.83 -19.20 19.19
N LEU A 326 -4.36 -19.64 20.33
CA LEU A 326 -4.45 -18.81 21.54
C LEU A 326 -3.07 -18.38 22.05
N SER A 327 -2.07 -19.26 21.98
CA SER A 327 -0.70 -18.89 22.36
C SER A 327 -0.14 -17.79 21.47
N ASP A 328 -0.44 -17.81 20.16
CA ASP A 328 0.01 -16.81 19.21
C ASP A 328 -0.61 -15.44 19.53
N ALA A 329 -1.90 -15.41 19.87
CA ALA A 329 -2.59 -14.20 20.29
C ALA A 329 -2.03 -13.65 21.62
N ALA A 330 -1.72 -14.51 22.59
CA ALA A 330 -1.12 -14.10 23.87
C ALA A 330 0.28 -13.51 23.69
N VAL A 331 1.13 -14.14 22.86
CA VAL A 331 2.45 -13.60 22.52
C VAL A 331 2.29 -12.25 21.80
N GLY A 332 1.34 -12.12 20.88
CA GLY A 332 1.07 -10.85 20.20
C GLY A 332 0.68 -9.72 21.16
N ALA A 333 -0.19 -10.01 22.13
CA ALA A 333 -0.57 -9.05 23.17
C ALA A 333 0.62 -8.67 24.09
N ALA A 334 1.45 -9.64 24.49
CA ALA A 334 2.65 -9.38 25.28
C ALA A 334 3.67 -8.51 24.52
N MET A 335 3.83 -8.75 23.22
CA MET A 335 4.69 -7.94 22.35
C MET A 335 4.16 -6.51 22.20
N ALA A 336 2.83 -6.32 22.11
CA ALA A 336 2.22 -5.00 22.12
C ALA A 336 2.59 -4.20 23.38
N ARG A 337 2.55 -4.84 24.56
CA ARG A 337 2.97 -4.23 25.83
C ARG A 337 4.44 -3.83 25.82
N ALA A 338 5.34 -4.74 25.40
CA ALA A 338 6.77 -4.44 25.31
C ALA A 338 7.04 -3.27 24.35
N SER A 339 6.35 -3.25 23.20
CA SER A 339 6.42 -2.17 22.22
C SER A 339 5.98 -0.83 22.80
N ALA A 340 4.81 -0.76 23.44
CA ALA A 340 4.27 0.47 24.00
C ALA A 340 5.16 1.06 25.09
N VAL A 341 5.60 0.22 26.04
CA VAL A 341 6.48 0.65 27.14
C VAL A 341 7.84 1.12 26.61
N GLY A 342 8.48 0.32 25.74
CA GLY A 342 9.78 0.67 25.18
C GLY A 342 9.72 1.96 24.36
N ALA A 343 8.69 2.13 23.54
CA ALA A 343 8.52 3.32 22.73
C ALA A 343 8.21 4.57 23.58
N ALA A 344 7.34 4.48 24.58
CA ALA A 344 7.06 5.60 25.49
C ALA A 344 8.31 6.07 26.26
N MET A 345 9.22 5.15 26.62
CA MET A 345 10.52 5.53 27.21
C MET A 345 11.37 6.34 26.22
N ASN A 346 11.36 6.00 24.93
CA ASN A 346 12.07 6.76 23.89
C ASN A 346 11.44 8.16 23.69
N VAL A 347 10.11 8.29 23.76
CA VAL A 347 9.43 9.60 23.78
C VAL A 347 9.95 10.45 24.96
N ARG A 348 9.98 9.86 26.16
CA ARG A 348 10.44 10.54 27.38
C ARG A 348 11.89 11.01 27.30
N ILE A 349 12.79 10.17 26.80
CA ILE A 349 14.21 10.52 26.65
C ILE A 349 14.38 11.67 25.63
N ASN A 350 13.67 11.64 24.50
CA ASN A 350 13.75 12.70 23.49
C ASN A 350 13.22 14.05 24.01
N LEU A 351 12.23 14.05 24.90
CA LEU A 351 11.59 15.26 25.41
C LEU A 351 12.10 15.71 26.80
N GLN A 352 13.10 15.04 27.37
CA GLN A 352 13.53 15.27 28.76
C GLN A 352 13.99 16.72 29.03
N GLU A 353 14.53 17.40 28.01
CA GLU A 353 15.01 18.78 28.13
C GLU A 353 13.96 19.83 27.71
N MET A 354 12.78 19.41 27.21
CA MET A 354 11.72 20.30 26.72
C MET A 354 10.75 20.75 27.82
N THR A 355 11.27 21.16 28.98
CA THR A 355 10.44 21.59 30.10
C THR A 355 9.69 22.89 29.78
N GLY A 356 8.38 22.92 30.01
CA GLY A 356 7.52 24.09 29.77
C GLY A 356 7.01 24.23 28.34
N ASP A 357 7.38 23.33 27.44
CA ASP A 357 6.81 23.25 26.10
C ASP A 357 5.46 22.52 26.13
N ALA A 358 4.38 23.21 25.72
CA ALA A 358 3.03 22.67 25.78
C ALA A 358 2.85 21.44 24.87
N GLU A 359 3.51 21.41 23.72
CA GLU A 359 3.41 20.31 22.77
C GLU A 359 4.18 19.10 23.27
N ALA A 360 5.39 19.30 23.83
CA ALA A 360 6.12 18.21 24.47
C ALA A 360 5.32 17.56 25.61
N ALA A 361 4.64 18.38 26.44
CA ALA A 361 3.78 17.89 27.51
C ALA A 361 2.60 17.05 26.98
N GLU A 362 1.99 17.46 25.87
CA GLU A 362 0.92 16.69 25.21
C GLU A 362 1.43 15.33 24.69
N LEU A 363 2.59 15.31 24.02
CA LEU A 363 3.18 14.06 23.52
C LEU A 363 3.50 13.07 24.65
N LEU A 364 3.98 13.58 25.79
CA LEU A 364 4.23 12.76 26.99
C LEU A 364 2.93 12.18 27.58
N GLU A 365 1.87 12.98 27.66
CA GLU A 365 0.56 12.51 28.16
C GLU A 365 -0.01 11.41 27.26
N ARG A 366 0.08 11.59 25.94
CA ARG A 366 -0.35 10.60 24.95
C ARG A 366 0.45 9.30 25.05
N ALA A 367 1.77 9.39 25.23
CA ALA A 367 2.62 8.22 25.45
C ALA A 367 2.22 7.46 26.72
N ASP A 368 1.99 8.17 27.84
CA ASP A 368 1.56 7.55 29.10
C ASP A 368 0.18 6.91 28.99
N ARG A 369 -0.74 7.55 28.26
CA ARG A 369 -2.06 6.98 27.96
C ARG A 369 -1.94 5.70 27.15
N ALA A 370 -1.15 5.70 26.09
CA ALA A 370 -0.94 4.53 25.24
C ALA A 370 -0.36 3.35 26.04
N VAL A 371 0.57 3.61 26.97
CA VAL A 371 1.08 2.57 27.88
C VAL A 371 -0.03 2.02 28.76
N ARG A 372 -0.78 2.88 29.47
CA ARG A 372 -1.85 2.43 30.38
C ARG A 372 -2.91 1.59 29.66
N GLU A 373 -3.39 2.07 28.53
CA GLU A 373 -4.38 1.35 27.71
C GLU A 373 -3.83 0.02 27.19
N THR A 374 -2.57 -0.01 26.74
CA THR A 374 -1.95 -1.26 26.28
C THR A 374 -1.80 -2.26 27.42
N GLU A 375 -1.35 -1.83 28.59
CA GLU A 375 -1.17 -2.70 29.75
C GLU A 375 -2.49 -3.29 30.23
N GLU A 376 -3.56 -2.50 30.26
CA GLU A 376 -4.90 -2.96 30.61
C GLU A 376 -5.39 -4.02 29.62
N VAL A 377 -5.38 -3.71 28.32
CA VAL A 377 -5.92 -4.59 27.28
C VAL A 377 -5.06 -5.85 27.15
N ALA A 378 -3.73 -5.71 27.04
CA ALA A 378 -2.83 -6.86 26.89
C ALA A 378 -2.81 -7.74 28.14
N GLY A 379 -2.83 -7.14 29.34
CA GLY A 379 -2.86 -7.87 30.60
C GLY A 379 -4.11 -8.73 30.72
N ARG A 380 -5.27 -8.17 30.39
CA ARG A 380 -6.54 -8.90 30.34
C ARG A 380 -6.48 -10.06 29.33
N VAL A 381 -6.06 -9.80 28.10
CA VAL A 381 -5.98 -10.82 27.04
C VAL A 381 -5.06 -11.97 27.44
N VAL A 382 -3.86 -11.66 27.95
CA VAL A 382 -2.91 -12.69 28.38
C VAL A 382 -3.48 -13.50 29.55
N SER A 383 -4.10 -12.86 30.55
CA SER A 383 -4.69 -13.55 31.70
C SER A 383 -5.86 -14.46 31.30
N GLU A 384 -6.75 -13.99 30.43
CA GLU A 384 -7.87 -14.78 29.91
C GLU A 384 -7.35 -16.01 29.13
N ILE A 385 -6.36 -15.82 28.27
CA ILE A 385 -5.75 -16.92 27.51
C ILE A 385 -5.04 -17.90 28.43
N TRP A 386 -4.27 -17.41 29.41
CA TRP A 386 -3.57 -18.24 30.38
C TRP A 386 -4.54 -19.17 31.12
N THR A 387 -5.67 -18.61 31.57
CA THR A 387 -6.76 -19.37 32.20
C THR A 387 -7.35 -20.43 31.25
N ARG A 388 -7.61 -20.07 29.98
CA ARG A 388 -8.11 -21.00 28.95
C ARG A 388 -7.14 -22.14 28.63
N LEU A 389 -5.84 -21.91 28.83
CA LEU A 389 -4.80 -22.92 28.68
C LEU A 389 -4.58 -23.78 29.95
N GLY A 390 -5.35 -23.54 31.02
CA GLY A 390 -5.27 -24.27 32.28
C GLY A 390 -4.16 -23.80 33.22
N GLY A 391 -3.61 -22.61 32.98
CA GLY A 391 -2.72 -21.94 33.93
C GLY A 391 -3.48 -21.34 35.11
N SER A 392 -2.86 -21.37 36.30
CA SER A 392 -3.37 -20.76 37.54
C SER A 392 -3.03 -19.29 37.65
#